data_AF-A0A354S9Z2-F1
#
_entry.id   AF-A0A354S9Z2-F1
#
_cell.length_a   1.000
_cell.length_b   1.000
_cell.length_c   1.000
_cell.angle_alpha   90.00
_cell.angle_beta   90.00
_cell.angle_gamma   90.00
#
_symmetry.space_group_name_H-M   'P 1'
#
loop_
_entity.id
_entity.type
_entity.pdbx_description
1 polymer ?
#
loop_
_entity_poly.entity_id
_entity_poly.type
_entity_poly.pdbx_seq_one_letter_code
_entity_poly.pdbx_strand_id
1 'polypeptide(L)'
;LALLPAIFAIHSFTSAFVWLGLLGDVSPGVLNAATGFYLFVAFVLLPIYAPAAVLLIEPRGWRRMALVLLLAAGAYAGIAFLLALTSGRGSAVACDWYISFNIDSTATSVAVLYVLAACGALLLSGQRILVYWGLVNAVAVGALALWASRGLPSLWCFLAACSSVFVAWYLRRLNHEHDRGKPWPWVDSRTVDAPGIL
;
A
#
# COMPACT_ATOMS: atom_id res chain seq x y z
N LEU A 1 -1.65 10.18 7.85
CA LEU A 1 -0.37 9.71 7.25
C LEU A 1 0.63 9.12 8.25
N ALA A 2 0.66 9.54 9.53
CA ALA A 2 1.65 9.03 10.51
C ALA A 2 1.48 7.56 10.94
N LEU A 3 0.27 6.98 10.82
CA LEU A 3 0.01 5.58 11.20
C LEU A 3 0.60 4.56 10.22
N LEU A 4 1.01 5.00 9.04
CA LEU A 4 1.38 4.13 7.93
C LEU A 4 2.70 3.40 8.09
N PRO A 5 3.79 4.08 8.46
CA PRO A 5 5.02 3.41 8.85
C PRO A 5 4.79 2.28 9.87
N ALA A 6 3.90 2.51 10.84
CA ALA A 6 3.56 1.52 11.85
C ALA A 6 2.80 0.33 11.27
N ILE A 7 1.79 0.55 10.42
CA ILE A 7 1.05 -0.55 9.76
C ILE A 7 1.98 -1.40 8.89
N PHE A 8 2.85 -0.79 8.10
CA PHE A 8 3.82 -1.52 7.27
C PHE A 8 4.87 -2.27 8.10
N ALA A 9 5.33 -1.68 9.20
CA ALA A 9 6.23 -2.35 10.13
C ALA A 9 5.57 -3.57 10.78
N ILE A 10 4.32 -3.43 11.23
CA ILE A 10 3.53 -4.54 11.79
C ILE A 10 3.30 -5.62 10.72
N HIS A 11 2.92 -5.23 9.50
CA HIS A 11 2.73 -6.16 8.38
C HIS A 11 4.01 -6.94 8.05
N SER A 12 5.17 -6.27 8.06
CA SER A 12 6.46 -6.92 7.85
C SER A 12 6.79 -7.88 8.99
N PHE A 13 6.51 -7.49 10.24
CA PHE A 13 6.71 -8.34 11.41
C PHE A 13 5.80 -9.57 11.40
N THR A 14 4.56 -9.43 10.92
CA THR A 14 3.64 -10.57 10.80
C THR A 14 4.13 -11.63 9.82
N SER A 15 4.93 -11.27 8.81
CA SER A 15 5.52 -12.27 7.90
C SER A 15 6.50 -13.21 8.62
N ALA A 16 7.22 -12.70 9.65
CA ALA A 16 8.12 -13.52 10.46
C ALA A 16 7.34 -14.54 11.31
N PHE A 17 6.18 -14.16 11.84
CA PHE A 17 5.29 -15.08 12.55
C PHE A 17 4.68 -16.15 11.64
N VAL A 18 4.34 -15.80 10.40
CA VAL A 18 3.91 -16.81 9.41
C VAL A 18 5.04 -17.81 9.18
N TRP A 19 6.29 -17.35 9.06
CA TRP A 19 7.45 -18.23 8.91
C TRP A 19 7.62 -19.20 10.09
N LEU A 20 7.55 -18.69 11.33
CA LEU A 20 7.59 -19.52 12.54
C LEU A 20 6.42 -20.53 12.59
N GLY A 21 5.24 -20.14 12.12
CA GLY A 21 4.08 -21.03 12.05
C GLY A 21 4.25 -22.15 11.04
N LEU A 22 4.88 -21.86 9.90
CA LEU A 22 5.20 -22.86 8.88
C LEU A 22 6.32 -23.81 9.33
N LEU A 23 7.24 -23.36 10.19
CA LEU A 23 8.26 -24.21 10.83
C LEU A 23 7.70 -25.12 11.93
N GLY A 24 6.47 -24.86 12.41
CA GLY A 24 5.84 -25.58 13.51
C GLY A 24 6.15 -25.03 14.91
N ASP A 25 6.83 -23.88 15.00
CA ASP A 25 7.25 -23.26 16.27
C ASP A 25 6.13 -22.48 16.97
N VAL A 26 5.00 -22.24 16.30
CA VAL A 26 3.79 -21.62 16.88
C VAL A 26 2.53 -22.40 16.54
N SER A 27 1.47 -22.18 17.32
CA SER A 27 0.22 -22.90 17.15
C SER A 27 -0.44 -22.62 15.78
N PRO A 28 -1.21 -23.58 15.23
CA PRO A 28 -1.95 -23.38 13.97
C PRO A 28 -2.88 -22.17 13.99
N GLY A 29 -3.42 -21.81 15.17
CA GLY A 29 -4.23 -20.60 15.34
C GLY A 29 -3.45 -19.31 15.10
N VAL A 30 -2.19 -19.24 15.57
CA VAL A 30 -1.30 -18.08 15.35
C VAL A 30 -0.90 -17.99 13.87
N LEU A 31 -0.56 -19.11 13.24
CA LEU A 31 -0.26 -19.15 11.80
C LEU A 31 -1.44 -18.64 10.96
N ASN A 32 -2.65 -19.09 11.24
CA ASN A 32 -3.86 -18.67 10.53
C ASN A 32 -4.16 -17.18 10.74
N ALA A 33 -4.05 -16.69 11.98
CA ALA A 33 -4.26 -15.28 12.29
C ALA A 33 -3.21 -14.38 11.61
N ALA A 34 -1.93 -14.76 11.67
CA ALA A 34 -0.84 -14.01 11.04
C ALA A 34 -0.97 -14.01 9.50
N THR A 35 -1.31 -15.15 8.90
CA THR A 35 -1.54 -15.27 7.45
C THR A 35 -2.74 -14.43 7.02
N GLY A 36 -3.86 -14.51 7.75
CA GLY A 36 -5.05 -13.71 7.49
C GLY A 36 -4.77 -12.21 7.57
N PHE A 37 -4.08 -11.76 8.62
CA PHE A 37 -3.69 -10.36 8.77
C PHE A 37 -2.77 -9.89 7.64
N TYR A 38 -1.77 -10.71 7.28
CA TYR A 38 -0.86 -10.40 6.19
C TYR A 38 -1.61 -10.24 4.87
N LEU A 39 -2.46 -11.21 4.50
CA LEU A 39 -3.28 -11.18 3.29
C LEU A 39 -4.25 -9.99 3.28
N PHE A 40 -4.87 -9.68 4.42
CA PHE A 40 -5.77 -8.54 4.54
C PHE A 40 -5.05 -7.22 4.22
N VAL A 41 -3.90 -6.96 4.84
CA VAL A 41 -3.16 -5.72 4.60
C VAL A 41 -2.68 -5.65 3.14
N ALA A 42 -2.19 -6.75 2.58
CA ALA A 42 -1.62 -6.79 1.23
C ALA A 42 -2.68 -6.66 0.13
N PHE A 43 -3.79 -7.39 0.22
CA PHE A 43 -4.79 -7.50 -0.86
C PHE A 43 -6.01 -6.60 -0.66
N VAL A 44 -6.38 -6.28 0.59
CA VAL A 44 -7.60 -5.50 0.89
C VAL A 44 -7.26 -4.03 1.13
N LEU A 45 -6.29 -3.77 2.02
CA LEU A 45 -5.99 -2.40 2.44
C LEU A 45 -5.21 -1.61 1.38
N LEU A 46 -4.19 -2.24 0.77
CA LEU A 46 -3.29 -1.59 -0.18
C LEU A 46 -3.98 -0.92 -1.40
N PRO A 47 -4.89 -1.57 -2.13
CA PRO A 47 -5.47 -1.00 -3.35
C PRO A 47 -6.43 0.16 -3.08
N ILE A 48 -6.96 0.26 -1.85
CA ILE A 48 -7.78 1.38 -1.39
C ILE A 48 -6.88 2.52 -0.91
N TYR A 49 -5.83 2.14 -0.17
CA TYR A 49 -4.96 3.10 0.48
C TYR A 49 -4.15 3.94 -0.51
N ALA A 50 -3.54 3.33 -1.53
CA ALA A 50 -2.73 4.03 -2.51
C ALA A 50 -3.49 5.19 -3.21
N PRO A 51 -4.67 4.98 -3.82
CA PRO A 51 -5.45 6.06 -4.41
C PRO A 51 -5.96 7.07 -3.39
N ALA A 52 -6.36 6.64 -2.18
CA ALA A 52 -6.80 7.56 -1.13
C ALA A 52 -5.68 8.53 -0.69
N ALA A 53 -4.46 8.02 -0.54
CA ALA A 53 -3.30 8.82 -0.15
C ALA A 53 -2.95 9.89 -1.18
N VAL A 54 -3.00 9.54 -2.47
CA VAL A 54 -2.75 10.50 -3.56
C VAL A 54 -3.90 11.50 -3.66
N LEU A 55 -5.16 11.06 -3.51
CA LEU A 55 -6.35 11.91 -3.57
C LEU A 55 -6.35 13.01 -2.49
N LEU A 56 -5.80 12.73 -1.30
CA LEU A 56 -5.68 13.69 -0.21
C LEU A 56 -4.69 14.84 -0.53
N ILE A 57 -3.74 14.60 -1.43
CA ILE A 57 -2.66 15.55 -1.77
C ILE A 57 -2.94 16.24 -3.11
N GLU A 58 -3.69 15.60 -4.01
CA GLU A 58 -3.92 16.11 -5.37
C GLU A 58 -4.95 17.27 -5.40
N PRO A 59 -4.63 18.39 -6.07
CA PRO A 59 -5.56 19.50 -6.25
C PRO A 59 -6.80 19.12 -7.09
N ARG A 60 -7.86 19.94 -7.02
CA ARG A 60 -9.09 19.72 -7.79
C ARG A 60 -8.81 19.78 -9.30
N GLY A 61 -9.29 18.79 -10.05
CA GLY A 61 -9.12 18.69 -11.50
C GLY A 61 -9.44 17.29 -12.05
N TRP A 62 -9.16 17.05 -13.33
CA TRP A 62 -9.44 15.77 -13.99
C TRP A 62 -8.69 14.59 -13.36
N ARG A 63 -7.45 14.81 -12.88
CA ARG A 63 -6.64 13.80 -12.17
C ARG A 63 -7.32 13.31 -10.91
N ARG A 64 -7.95 14.22 -10.15
CA ARG A 64 -8.71 13.88 -8.94
C ARG A 64 -9.89 12.97 -9.26
N MET A 65 -10.57 13.19 -10.39
CA MET A 65 -11.69 12.35 -10.81
C MET A 65 -11.23 10.94 -11.19
N ALA A 66 -10.11 10.84 -11.92
CA ALA A 66 -9.49 9.55 -12.22
C ALA A 66 -8.97 8.82 -10.96
N LEU A 67 -8.44 9.54 -9.96
CA LEU A 67 -8.08 8.96 -8.66
C LEU A 67 -9.29 8.43 -7.89
N VAL A 68 -10.46 9.10 -7.96
CA VAL A 68 -11.70 8.59 -7.37
C VAL A 68 -12.16 7.30 -8.06
N LEU A 69 -12.05 7.21 -9.38
CA LEU A 69 -12.37 5.98 -10.12
C LEU A 69 -11.40 4.85 -9.74
N LEU A 70 -10.10 5.13 -9.62
CA LEU A 70 -9.11 4.16 -9.16
C LEU A 70 -9.36 3.73 -7.71
N LEU A 71 -9.80 4.64 -6.84
CA LEU A 71 -10.20 4.32 -5.47
C LEU A 71 -11.41 3.37 -5.46
N ALA A 72 -12.42 3.64 -6.28
CA ALA A 72 -13.60 2.77 -6.39
C ALA A 72 -13.22 1.38 -6.93
N ALA A 73 -12.37 1.33 -7.96
CA ALA A 73 -11.83 0.07 -8.50
C ALA A 73 -11.02 -0.70 -7.45
N GLY A 74 -10.16 0.00 -6.70
CA GLY A 74 -9.37 -0.57 -5.62
C GLY A 74 -10.22 -1.08 -4.46
N ALA A 75 -11.30 -0.36 -4.11
CA ALA A 75 -12.27 -0.79 -3.11
C ALA A 75 -13.04 -2.03 -3.55
N TYR A 76 -13.50 -2.08 -4.80
CA TYR A 76 -14.12 -3.27 -5.37
C TYR A 76 -13.17 -4.47 -5.31
N ALA A 77 -11.91 -4.30 -5.74
CA ALA A 77 -10.92 -5.36 -5.70
C ALA A 77 -10.63 -5.82 -4.26
N GLY A 78 -10.46 -4.87 -3.33
CA GLY A 78 -10.23 -5.16 -1.92
C GLY A 78 -11.40 -5.92 -1.28
N ILE A 79 -12.65 -5.54 -1.58
CA ILE A 79 -13.84 -6.27 -1.10
C ILE A 79 -13.87 -7.69 -1.66
N ALA A 80 -13.58 -7.87 -2.96
CA ALA A 80 -13.54 -9.19 -3.58
C ALA A 80 -12.48 -10.09 -2.91
N PHE A 81 -11.28 -9.56 -2.65
CA PHE A 81 -10.24 -10.28 -1.91
C PHE A 81 -10.64 -10.56 -0.46
N LEU A 82 -11.31 -9.61 0.21
CA LEU A 82 -11.79 -9.79 1.58
C LEU A 82 -12.79 -10.95 1.66
N LEU A 83 -13.76 -11.00 0.74
CA LEU A 83 -14.75 -12.07 0.68
C LEU A 83 -14.11 -13.43 0.41
N ALA A 84 -13.12 -13.49 -0.48
CA ALA A 84 -12.36 -14.71 -0.73
C ALA A 84 -11.55 -15.14 0.51
N LEU A 85 -10.93 -14.19 1.20
CA LEU A 85 -10.18 -14.43 2.43
C LEU A 85 -11.08 -14.95 3.57
N THR A 86 -12.25 -14.34 3.79
CA THR A 86 -13.21 -14.80 4.83
C THR A 86 -13.85 -16.14 4.49
N SER A 87 -13.82 -16.55 3.22
CA SER A 87 -14.26 -17.87 2.78
C SER A 87 -13.21 -18.96 3.00
N GLY A 88 -12.08 -18.64 3.65
CA GLY A 88 -11.00 -19.59 3.92
C GLY A 88 -10.11 -19.88 2.71
N ARG A 89 -10.14 -19.05 1.66
CA ARG A 89 -9.35 -19.24 0.43
C ARG A 89 -7.96 -18.60 0.47
N GLY A 90 -7.56 -18.07 1.62
CA GLY A 90 -6.21 -17.57 1.84
C GLY A 90 -5.29 -18.70 2.22
N SER A 91 -4.19 -18.86 1.49
CA SER A 91 -3.17 -19.87 1.79
C SER A 91 -1.77 -19.24 1.88
N ALA A 92 -0.98 -19.76 2.82
CA ALA A 92 0.45 -19.51 2.91
C ALA A 92 1.16 -20.85 2.79
N VAL A 93 2.03 -20.99 1.80
CA VAL A 93 2.82 -22.20 1.58
C VAL A 93 4.30 -21.86 1.71
N ALA A 94 5.02 -22.64 2.51
CA ALA A 94 6.46 -22.56 2.61
C ALA A 94 7.09 -23.22 1.37
N CYS A 95 7.91 -22.46 0.67
CA CYS A 95 8.81 -22.95 -0.38
C CYS A 95 10.25 -22.85 0.13
N ASP A 96 11.21 -23.47 -0.58
CA ASP A 96 12.60 -23.64 -0.13
C ASP A 96 13.26 -22.36 0.44
N TRP A 97 12.93 -21.18 -0.12
CA TRP A 97 13.54 -19.91 0.29
C TRP A 97 12.54 -18.76 0.44
N TYR A 98 11.23 -19.04 0.40
CA TYR A 98 10.20 -18.00 0.49
C TYR A 98 8.83 -18.54 0.92
N ILE A 99 7.94 -17.64 1.36
CA ILE A 99 6.53 -17.94 1.60
C ILE A 99 5.73 -17.46 0.40
N SER A 100 4.97 -18.35 -0.23
CA SER A 100 3.98 -17.97 -1.24
C SER A 100 2.66 -17.69 -0.55
N PHE A 101 2.13 -16.48 -0.75
CA PHE A 101 0.82 -16.05 -0.27
C PHE A 101 -0.15 -16.01 -1.45
N ASN A 102 -1.22 -16.79 -1.39
CA ASN A 102 -2.21 -16.86 -2.46
C ASN A 102 -3.63 -16.70 -1.92
N ILE A 103 -4.51 -16.12 -2.74
CA ILE A 103 -5.95 -16.13 -2.52
C ILE A 103 -6.57 -16.85 -3.71
N ASP A 104 -6.98 -18.08 -3.49
CA ASP A 104 -7.52 -18.94 -4.54
C ASP A 104 -8.86 -18.41 -5.06
N SER A 105 -9.14 -18.67 -6.34
CA SER A 105 -10.43 -18.40 -7.00
C SER A 105 -10.80 -16.92 -7.19
N THR A 106 -9.84 -15.99 -7.14
CA THR A 106 -10.13 -14.58 -7.49
C THR A 106 -9.98 -14.36 -9.00
N ALA A 107 -10.98 -13.74 -9.64
CA ALA A 107 -10.95 -13.51 -11.08
C ALA A 107 -9.73 -12.64 -11.50
N THR A 108 -9.08 -12.96 -12.63
CA THR A 108 -7.92 -12.22 -13.14
C THR A 108 -8.20 -10.74 -13.31
N SER A 109 -9.44 -10.36 -13.64
CA SER A 109 -9.89 -8.97 -13.70
C SER A 109 -9.74 -8.22 -12.38
N VAL A 110 -9.98 -8.88 -11.24
CA VAL A 110 -9.82 -8.30 -9.90
C VAL A 110 -8.36 -8.02 -9.60
N ALA A 111 -7.46 -8.94 -9.95
CA ALA A 111 -6.02 -8.75 -9.81
C ALA A 111 -5.51 -7.59 -10.68
N VAL A 112 -6.00 -7.47 -11.92
CA VAL A 112 -5.67 -6.34 -12.80
C VAL A 112 -6.17 -5.02 -12.22
N LEU A 113 -7.42 -4.97 -11.74
CA LEU A 113 -7.97 -3.77 -11.09
C LEU A 113 -7.17 -3.37 -9.85
N TYR A 114 -6.71 -4.34 -9.05
CA TYR A 114 -5.81 -4.10 -7.92
C TYR A 114 -4.50 -3.44 -8.36
N VAL A 115 -3.82 -3.99 -9.37
CA VAL A 115 -2.54 -3.42 -9.85
C VAL A 115 -2.75 -2.02 -10.42
N LEU A 116 -3.82 -1.81 -11.19
CA LEU A 116 -4.16 -0.50 -11.73
C LEU A 116 -4.48 0.51 -10.63
N ALA A 117 -5.25 0.13 -9.62
CA ALA A 117 -5.56 1.00 -8.49
C ALA A 117 -4.31 1.36 -7.68
N ALA A 118 -3.46 0.38 -7.36
CA ALA A 118 -2.27 0.58 -6.56
C ALA A 118 -1.17 1.38 -7.30
N CYS A 119 -0.85 0.98 -8.53
CA CYS A 119 0.23 1.59 -9.31
C CYS A 119 -0.24 2.83 -10.08
N GLY A 120 -1.42 2.74 -10.71
CA GLY A 120 -1.97 3.82 -11.53
C GLY A 120 -2.23 5.09 -10.72
N ALA A 121 -2.64 4.96 -9.46
CA ALA A 121 -2.83 6.13 -8.60
C ALA A 121 -1.54 6.90 -8.32
N LEU A 122 -0.44 6.19 -8.05
CA LEU A 122 0.87 6.80 -7.80
C LEU A 122 1.43 7.45 -9.06
N LEU A 123 1.29 6.79 -10.21
CA LEU A 123 1.73 7.31 -11.52
C LEU A 123 0.93 8.53 -11.98
N LEU A 124 -0.34 8.63 -11.57
CA LEU A 124 -1.21 9.74 -11.93
C LEU A 124 -1.00 10.99 -11.05
N SER A 125 -0.24 10.88 -9.96
CA SER A 125 0.04 12.00 -9.07
C SER A 125 0.78 13.13 -9.77
N GLY A 126 0.40 14.37 -9.50
CA GLY A 126 1.12 15.56 -9.96
C GLY A 126 2.50 15.75 -9.32
N GLN A 127 2.81 15.04 -8.24
CA GLN A 127 4.10 15.13 -7.56
C GLN A 127 5.10 14.10 -8.12
N ARG A 128 6.20 14.60 -8.71
CA ARG A 128 7.27 13.76 -9.29
C ARG A 128 7.79 12.70 -8.33
N ILE A 129 7.83 13.03 -7.04
CA ILE A 129 8.33 12.10 -6.03
C ILE A 129 7.43 10.87 -5.85
N LEU A 130 6.10 11.06 -5.84
CA LEU A 130 5.13 9.97 -5.75
C LEU A 130 5.13 9.11 -7.02
N VAL A 131 5.36 9.73 -8.19
CA VAL A 131 5.50 9.02 -9.47
C VAL A 131 6.73 8.10 -9.47
N TYR A 132 7.89 8.57 -8.99
CA TYR A 132 9.08 7.71 -8.86
C TYR A 132 8.83 6.50 -7.95
N TRP A 133 8.13 6.69 -6.82
CA TRP A 133 7.75 5.58 -5.95
C TRP A 133 6.73 4.63 -6.57
N GLY A 134 5.78 5.17 -7.34
CA GLY A 134 4.86 4.37 -8.16
C GLY A 134 5.60 3.52 -9.18
N LEU A 135 6.61 4.10 -9.84
CA LEU A 135 7.43 3.39 -10.83
C LEU A 135 8.24 2.27 -10.18
N VAL A 136 8.88 2.52 -9.03
CA VAL A 136 9.60 1.49 -8.28
C VAL A 136 8.66 0.36 -7.85
N ASN A 137 7.45 0.68 -7.37
CA ASN A 137 6.44 -0.33 -7.05
C ASN A 137 5.97 -1.11 -8.29
N ALA A 138 5.72 -0.44 -9.41
CA ALA A 138 5.29 -1.08 -10.64
C ALA A 138 6.37 -2.01 -11.21
N VAL A 139 7.65 -1.61 -11.13
CA VAL A 139 8.79 -2.45 -11.52
C VAL A 139 8.92 -3.63 -10.57
N ALA A 140 8.76 -3.43 -9.26
CA ALA A 140 8.78 -4.52 -8.29
C ALA A 140 7.65 -5.53 -8.56
N VAL A 141 6.41 -5.06 -8.72
CA VAL A 141 5.24 -5.89 -9.05
C VAL A 141 5.39 -6.58 -10.40
N GLY A 142 5.92 -5.89 -11.41
CA GLY A 142 6.21 -6.45 -12.72
C GLY A 142 7.29 -7.53 -12.67
N ALA A 143 8.37 -7.30 -11.93
CA ALA A 143 9.41 -8.30 -11.71
C ALA A 143 8.86 -9.51 -10.96
N LEU A 144 8.02 -9.29 -9.94
CA LEU A 144 7.28 -10.32 -9.22
C LEU A 144 6.39 -11.18 -10.13
N ALA A 145 5.61 -10.53 -11.00
CA ALA A 145 4.72 -11.20 -11.94
C ALA A 145 5.49 -12.01 -13.01
N LEU A 146 6.66 -11.52 -13.43
CA LEU A 146 7.52 -12.18 -14.41
C LEU A 146 8.36 -13.30 -13.79
N TRP A 147 8.78 -13.16 -12.53
CA TRP A 147 9.73 -14.05 -11.84
C TRP A 147 9.07 -14.80 -10.69
N ALA A 148 7.94 -15.44 -10.96
CA ALA A 148 7.06 -16.10 -9.99
C ALA A 148 7.68 -17.24 -9.12
N SER A 149 8.96 -17.20 -8.69
CA SER A 149 9.55 -18.37 -8.02
C SER A 149 10.74 -18.22 -7.04
N ARG A 150 11.44 -17.10 -6.78
CA ARG A 150 12.74 -17.24 -6.03
C ARG A 150 13.22 -16.23 -4.97
N GLY A 151 12.47 -15.20 -4.52
CA GLY A 151 13.07 -14.31 -3.50
C GLY A 151 12.21 -13.17 -2.96
N LEU A 152 10.90 -13.37 -2.88
CA LEU A 152 9.93 -12.30 -2.76
C LEU A 152 9.75 -11.69 -1.36
N PRO A 153 9.84 -12.43 -0.23
CA PRO A 153 9.61 -11.86 1.10
C PRO A 153 10.63 -10.78 1.46
N SER A 154 11.92 -11.00 1.18
CA SER A 154 12.96 -10.00 1.45
C SER A 154 12.82 -8.75 0.57
N LEU A 155 12.36 -8.91 -0.68
CA LEU A 155 12.14 -7.77 -1.57
C LEU A 155 10.96 -6.91 -1.08
N TRP A 156 9.86 -7.53 -0.64
CA TRP A 156 8.71 -6.83 -0.05
C TRP A 156 9.06 -6.17 1.28
N CYS A 157 9.81 -6.85 2.15
CA CYS A 157 10.27 -6.28 3.42
C CYS A 157 11.24 -5.11 3.18
N PHE A 158 12.15 -5.24 2.21
CA PHE A 158 13.04 -4.16 1.79
C PHE A 158 12.24 -2.98 1.23
N LEU A 159 11.26 -3.25 0.36
CA LEU A 159 10.38 -2.22 -0.20
C LEU A 159 9.55 -1.53 0.88
N ALA A 160 9.04 -2.28 1.87
CA ALA A 160 8.29 -1.76 3.00
C ALA A 160 9.18 -0.90 3.91
N ALA A 161 10.42 -1.33 4.17
CA ALA A 161 11.41 -0.54 4.89
C ALA A 161 11.75 0.75 4.13
N CYS A 162 12.03 0.65 2.83
CA CYS A 162 12.28 1.80 1.96
C CYS A 162 11.10 2.76 1.92
N SER A 163 9.87 2.24 1.83
CA SER A 163 8.63 3.04 1.82
C SER A 163 8.40 3.73 3.16
N SER A 164 8.69 3.04 4.27
CA SER A 164 8.57 3.60 5.63
C SER A 164 9.58 4.74 5.85
N VAL A 165 10.84 4.54 5.43
CA VAL A 165 11.89 5.57 5.43
C VAL A 165 11.48 6.74 4.55
N PHE A 166 10.93 6.47 3.37
CA PHE A 166 10.50 7.51 2.45
C PHE A 166 9.37 8.38 2.99
N VAL A 167 8.32 7.75 3.53
CA VAL A 167 7.20 8.48 4.14
C VAL A 167 7.69 9.30 5.33
N ALA A 168 8.55 8.73 6.18
CA ALA A 168 9.14 9.47 7.30
C ALA A 168 9.99 10.67 6.83
N TRP A 169 10.80 10.49 5.79
CA TRP A 169 11.60 11.56 5.20
C TRP A 169 10.73 12.65 4.58
N TYR A 170 9.69 12.27 3.83
CA TYR A 170 8.77 13.21 3.19
C TYR A 170 8.02 14.06 4.24
N LEU A 171 7.52 13.42 5.30
CA LEU A 171 6.88 14.14 6.41
C LEU A 171 7.85 15.09 7.12
N ARG A 172 9.10 14.67 7.37
CA ARG A 172 10.13 15.53 7.96
C ARG A 172 10.47 16.72 7.07
N ARG A 173 10.51 16.53 5.75
CA ARG A 173 10.78 17.60 4.79
C ARG A 173 9.66 18.63 4.78
N LEU A 174 8.40 18.17 4.78
CA LEU A 174 7.24 19.05 4.88
C LEU A 174 7.25 19.87 6.19
N ASN A 175 7.58 19.23 7.32
CA ASN A 175 7.66 19.92 8.60
C ASN A 175 8.78 20.97 8.63
N HIS A 176 9.96 20.64 8.09
CA HIS A 176 11.06 21.60 7.96
C HIS A 176 10.74 22.79 7.05
N GLU A 177 9.93 22.60 6.00
CA GLU A 177 9.49 23.69 5.14
C GLU A 177 8.46 24.58 5.85
N HIS A 178 7.58 23.98 6.66
CA HIS A 178 6.65 24.71 7.53
C HIS A 178 7.38 25.54 8.60
N ASP A 179 8.37 24.97 9.27
CA ASP A 179 9.20 25.65 10.29
C ASP A 179 10.01 26.82 9.69
N ARG A 180 10.29 26.79 8.37
CA ARG A 180 10.91 27.91 7.62
C ARG A 180 9.91 28.97 7.15
N GLY A 181 8.66 28.93 7.64
CA GLY A 181 7.64 29.92 7.33
C GLY A 181 6.95 29.75 5.98
N LYS A 182 7.15 28.62 5.29
CA LYS A 182 6.33 28.32 4.10
C LYS A 182 4.98 27.76 4.54
N PRO A 183 3.85 28.29 4.02
CA PRO A 183 2.54 27.72 4.29
C PRO A 183 2.47 26.29 3.74
N TRP A 184 1.64 25.46 4.37
CA TRP A 184 1.43 24.09 3.92
C TRP A 184 0.99 24.05 2.44
N PRO A 185 1.46 23.08 1.63
CA PRO A 185 1.21 23.06 0.18
C PRO A 185 -0.27 23.05 -0.23
N TRP A 186 -1.17 22.67 0.69
CA TRP A 186 -2.62 22.58 0.50
C TRP A 186 -3.40 23.73 1.16
N VAL A 187 -2.72 24.64 1.85
CA VAL A 187 -3.31 25.91 2.34
C VAL A 187 -3.18 26.91 1.20
N ASP A 188 -4.30 27.26 0.57
CA ASP A 188 -4.35 28.34 -0.42
C ASP A 188 -3.92 29.64 0.30
N SER A 189 -2.82 30.25 -0.14
CA SER A 189 -2.37 31.53 0.41
C SER A 189 -3.44 32.62 0.28
N ARG A 190 -4.43 32.44 -0.59
CA ARG A 190 -5.58 33.35 -0.72
C ARG A 190 -6.54 33.37 0.48
N THR A 191 -6.54 32.36 1.36
CA THR A 191 -7.44 32.38 2.54
C THR A 191 -6.78 33.01 3.77
N VAL A 192 -5.47 33.25 3.75
CA VAL A 192 -4.75 33.88 4.87
C VAL A 192 -4.83 35.40 4.80
N ASP A 193 -5.03 35.97 3.60
CA ASP A 193 -5.14 37.42 3.38
C ASP A 193 -6.59 37.95 3.51
N ALA A 194 -7.56 37.14 3.96
CA ALA A 194 -8.89 37.67 4.27
C ALA A 194 -8.78 38.55 5.54
N PRO A 195 -8.89 39.89 5.44
CA PRO A 195 -8.87 40.74 6.62
C PRO A 195 -10.05 40.35 7.50
N GLY A 196 -9.81 40.18 8.80
CA GLY A 196 -10.79 39.76 9.77
C GLY A 196 -12.13 40.49 9.59
N ILE A 197 -13.17 39.72 9.32
CA ILE A 197 -14.55 40.18 9.45
C ILE A 197 -14.84 40.12 10.95
N LEU A 198 -14.73 41.31 11.56
CA LEU A 198 -15.35 41.68 12.83
C LEU A 198 -16.85 41.37 12.84
#